data_AF-A0A7G3GBC5-F1
#
_entry.id   AF-A0A7G3GBC5-F1
#
_cell.length_a   1.000
_cell.length_b   1.000
_cell.length_c   1.000
_cell.angle_alpha   90.00
_cell.angle_beta   90.00
_cell.angle_gamma   90.00
#
_symmetry.space_group_name_H-M   'P 1'
#
loop_
_entity.id
_entity.type
_entity.pdbx_description
1 polymer ?
#
loop_
_entity_poly.entity_id
_entity_poly.type
_entity_poly.pdbx_seq_one_letter_code
_entity_poly.pdbx_strand_id
1 'polypeptide(L)'
;MKLPSLISTSHSSQISHVPKSDKKKEGLFSKIKNVYNSSVEMGKNSRLLRGHFNKVISSNKPASPAIPNQPQLNASTLKNKQVMNIIERLVDIVETGRGGMRTLQGEQFNETMTKLAAFYIDLQPDGAFSSGKIITQNSKGFCRPPKDMVNQTKEKGSLYDFMTPYLTRNQDSENFCLQNVTSDLHKWTSYIIEKQGHRLSTEKASEFLLRMNQAADPEITRAEFKQNPASRPPEDQEEAIQFIYYMAGQCDNESDWVNFARDMYTDEYPQLKNVTYNRAREIYDKNISLEIYKITRE
;
A
#
# COMPACT_ATOMS: atom_id res chain seq x y z
N MET A 1 8.25 42.91 56.19
CA MET A 1 9.71 43.18 56.10
C MET A 1 10.26 42.50 54.85
N LYS A 2 11.20 43.17 54.18
CA LYS A 2 12.42 42.65 53.50
C LYS A 2 12.45 41.21 52.93
N LEU A 3 12.56 41.14 51.60
CA LEU A 3 13.47 40.20 50.91
C LEU A 3 14.95 40.53 51.22
N PRO A 4 15.88 39.62 50.93
CA PRO A 4 16.85 39.92 49.86
C PRO A 4 17.07 38.76 48.86
N SER A 5 17.75 39.05 47.74
CA SER A 5 17.96 38.14 46.59
C SER A 5 19.39 38.19 46.02
N LEU A 6 19.93 37.04 45.61
CA LEU A 6 21.22 36.82 44.90
C LEU A 6 21.06 35.53 44.03
N ILE A 7 21.48 35.37 42.75
CA ILE A 7 22.21 36.22 41.76
C ILE A 7 23.69 36.45 42.16
N SER A 8 24.74 36.02 41.45
CA SER A 8 24.96 35.32 40.15
C SER A 8 26.44 34.79 40.12
N THR A 9 27.10 34.14 39.15
CA THR A 9 26.98 33.63 37.74
C THR A 9 28.26 32.78 37.47
N SER A 10 28.47 31.90 36.48
CA SER A 10 27.68 31.23 35.41
C SER A 10 28.51 30.05 34.83
N HIS A 11 28.65 29.92 33.49
CA HIS A 11 29.46 28.97 32.69
C HIS A 11 29.03 27.47 32.79
N SER A 12 28.31 26.87 31.83
CA SER A 12 28.42 26.80 30.35
C SER A 12 29.42 25.77 29.84
N SER A 13 28.90 24.63 29.35
CA SER A 13 29.48 23.80 28.28
C SER A 13 28.38 22.90 27.71
N GLN A 14 28.28 22.85 26.37
CA GLN A 14 27.30 22.03 25.65
C GLN A 14 27.93 20.67 25.30
N ILE A 15 27.21 19.56 25.56
CA ILE A 15 27.40 18.30 24.80
C ILE A 15 26.02 17.72 24.49
N SER A 16 25.54 17.97 23.27
CA SER A 16 24.32 17.36 22.74
C SER A 16 24.64 15.98 22.17
N HIS A 17 24.49 14.93 22.97
CA HIS A 17 24.70 13.56 22.49
C HIS A 17 23.48 13.04 21.71
N VAL A 18 23.58 13.11 20.38
CA VAL A 18 22.60 12.53 19.45
C VAL A 18 22.58 11.00 19.56
N PRO A 19 21.42 10.35 19.77
CA PRO A 19 21.29 8.90 19.64
C PRO A 19 21.52 8.48 18.19
N LYS A 20 22.35 7.46 17.96
CA LYS A 20 22.70 7.00 16.60
C LYS A 20 21.57 6.18 15.98
N SER A 21 20.69 6.83 15.24
CA SER A 21 19.86 6.16 14.23
C SER A 21 20.70 5.73 13.01
N ASP A 22 20.04 5.05 12.07
CA ASP A 22 20.43 4.96 10.65
C ASP A 22 21.76 4.27 10.32
N LYS A 23 21.71 2.93 10.29
CA LYS A 23 22.49 2.11 9.33
C LYS A 23 21.68 1.03 8.61
N LYS A 24 20.64 0.46 9.23
CA LYS A 24 19.76 -0.49 8.54
C LYS A 24 18.75 0.18 7.58
N LYS A 25 18.29 1.40 7.88
CA LYS A 25 17.48 2.20 6.92
C LYS A 25 18.25 2.49 5.63
N GLU A 26 19.55 2.81 5.70
CA GLU A 26 20.38 3.01 4.51
C GLU A 26 20.33 1.80 3.55
N GLY A 27 20.41 0.58 4.10
CA GLY A 27 20.34 -0.66 3.33
C GLY A 27 19.03 -0.87 2.58
N LEU A 28 17.88 -0.69 3.26
CA LEU A 28 16.57 -0.89 2.63
C LEU A 28 16.26 0.22 1.61
N PHE A 29 16.56 1.48 1.95
CA PHE A 29 16.29 2.63 1.09
C PHE A 29 17.19 2.64 -0.15
N SER A 30 18.40 2.04 -0.09
CA SER A 30 19.25 1.88 -1.28
C SER A 30 18.58 1.05 -2.38
N LYS A 31 17.83 0.00 -2.03
CA LYS A 31 17.13 -0.86 -3.00
C LYS A 31 16.00 -0.11 -3.70
N ILE A 32 15.19 0.64 -2.94
CA ILE A 32 14.10 1.46 -3.48
C ILE A 32 14.65 2.57 -4.39
N LYS A 33 15.73 3.24 -3.95
CA LYS A 33 16.43 4.27 -4.73
C LYS A 33 17.01 3.71 -6.04
N ASN A 34 17.51 2.48 -6.05
CA ASN A 34 18.02 1.83 -7.26
C ASN A 34 16.90 1.48 -8.26
N VAL A 35 15.73 1.02 -7.80
CA VAL A 35 14.57 0.74 -8.68
C VAL A 35 14.05 2.04 -9.31
N TYR A 36 13.90 3.10 -8.51
CA TYR A 36 13.49 4.42 -8.99
C TYR A 36 14.49 5.01 -10.00
N ASN A 37 15.79 5.02 -9.66
CA ASN A 37 16.82 5.57 -10.55
C ASN A 37 16.93 4.78 -11.86
N SER A 38 16.85 3.45 -11.83
CA SER A 38 16.89 2.62 -13.06
C SER A 38 15.74 2.97 -14.01
N SER A 39 14.55 3.22 -13.46
CA SER A 39 13.37 3.65 -14.25
C SER A 39 13.57 5.04 -14.87
N VAL A 40 14.16 5.97 -14.10
CA VAL A 40 14.48 7.33 -14.55
C VAL A 40 15.59 7.35 -15.62
N GLU A 41 16.59 6.48 -15.54
CA GLU A 41 17.68 6.41 -16.53
C GLU A 41 17.24 5.74 -17.84
N MET A 42 16.43 4.68 -17.79
CA MET A 42 15.80 4.13 -19.01
C MET A 42 14.93 5.19 -19.72
N GLY A 43 14.16 5.97 -18.96
CA GLY A 43 13.41 7.11 -19.50
C GLY A 43 14.28 8.18 -20.17
N LYS A 44 15.46 8.50 -19.59
CA LYS A 44 16.42 9.48 -20.13
C LYS A 44 17.12 8.98 -21.40
N ASN A 45 17.55 7.71 -21.44
CA ASN A 45 18.20 7.13 -22.61
C ASN A 45 17.27 7.13 -23.84
N SER A 46 15.95 6.97 -23.63
CA SER A 46 14.95 7.12 -24.70
C SER A 46 14.86 8.53 -25.31
N ARG A 47 15.41 9.57 -24.65
CA ARG A 47 15.46 10.95 -25.18
C ARG A 47 16.73 11.21 -25.98
N LEU A 48 17.88 10.69 -25.56
CA LEU A 48 19.15 10.85 -26.29
C LEU A 48 19.08 10.22 -27.70
N LEU A 49 18.48 9.03 -27.83
CA LEU A 49 18.27 8.38 -29.13
C LEU A 49 17.30 9.13 -30.07
N ARG A 50 16.50 10.07 -29.56
CA ARG A 50 15.61 10.93 -30.38
C ARG A 50 16.32 12.16 -30.96
N GLY A 51 17.58 12.43 -30.60
CA GLY A 51 18.35 13.59 -31.06
C GLY A 51 18.96 13.49 -32.47
N HIS A 52 18.88 12.34 -33.16
CA HIS A 52 19.63 12.10 -34.41
C HIS A 52 18.80 11.56 -35.61
N PHE A 53 17.48 11.33 -35.46
CA PHE A 53 16.67 10.69 -36.52
C PHE A 53 15.64 11.59 -37.23
N ASN A 54 15.56 12.89 -36.92
CA ASN A 54 14.61 13.83 -37.54
C ASN A 54 15.28 14.86 -38.45
N LYS A 55 15.94 14.39 -39.52
CA LYS A 55 16.28 15.19 -40.70
C LYS A 55 16.48 14.26 -41.89
N VAL A 56 15.92 14.60 -43.07
CA VAL A 56 15.87 13.75 -44.29
C VAL A 56 14.87 12.58 -44.07
N ILE A 57 13.79 12.35 -44.85
CA ILE A 57 13.42 12.69 -46.25
C ILE A 57 12.01 13.35 -46.33
N SER A 58 11.77 14.18 -47.35
CA SER A 58 10.43 14.61 -47.78
C SER A 58 9.92 13.76 -48.95
N SER A 59 8.60 13.56 -49.03
CA SER A 59 7.82 13.24 -50.23
C SER A 59 8.26 12.06 -51.11
N ASN A 60 7.48 10.96 -51.10
CA ASN A 60 6.83 10.43 -52.31
C ASN A 60 5.79 9.33 -52.00
N LYS A 61 4.86 9.10 -52.94
CA LYS A 61 3.76 8.12 -52.84
C LYS A 61 3.76 7.19 -54.06
N PRO A 62 3.86 5.87 -53.86
CA PRO A 62 3.31 4.86 -54.77
C PRO A 62 2.10 4.14 -54.15
N ALA A 63 1.47 3.23 -54.89
CA ALA A 63 0.28 2.49 -54.47
C ALA A 63 0.56 0.99 -54.24
N SER A 64 -0.29 0.37 -53.39
CA SER A 64 -0.65 -1.05 -53.21
C SER A 64 0.19 -2.15 -53.90
N PRO A 65 0.40 -3.29 -53.19
CA PRO A 65 -0.67 -4.30 -53.19
C PRO A 65 -1.23 -4.64 -51.80
N ALA A 66 -2.43 -5.22 -51.79
CA ALA A 66 -3.14 -5.59 -50.57
C ALA A 66 -2.62 -6.91 -49.96
N ILE A 67 -2.54 -6.96 -48.63
CA ILE A 67 -2.27 -8.18 -47.84
C ILE A 67 -3.59 -8.61 -47.18
N PRO A 68 -3.95 -9.91 -47.13
CA PRO A 68 -5.27 -10.34 -46.70
C PRO A 68 -5.56 -10.09 -45.21
N ASN A 69 -6.73 -9.51 -44.93
CA ASN A 69 -7.52 -9.56 -43.69
C ASN A 69 -6.83 -10.11 -42.42
N GLN A 70 -6.03 -9.27 -41.75
CA GLN A 70 -6.00 -9.36 -40.29
C GLN A 70 -7.39 -8.98 -39.76
N PRO A 71 -7.96 -9.71 -38.78
CA PRO A 71 -9.23 -9.34 -38.16
C PRO A 71 -9.03 -8.06 -37.34
N GLN A 72 -9.43 -6.91 -37.89
CA GLN A 72 -9.40 -5.65 -37.17
C GLN A 72 -10.37 -5.71 -35.98
N LEU A 73 -9.80 -5.85 -34.78
CA LEU A 73 -10.53 -5.73 -33.53
C LEU A 73 -11.19 -4.35 -33.48
N ASN A 74 -12.53 -4.32 -33.59
CA ASN A 74 -13.33 -3.09 -33.58
C ASN A 74 -12.88 -2.17 -32.43
N ALA A 75 -12.71 -0.87 -32.72
CA ALA A 75 -12.14 0.07 -31.76
C ALA A 75 -12.94 0.18 -30.44
N SER A 76 -14.25 -0.08 -30.47
CA SER A 76 -15.09 -0.24 -29.29
C SER A 76 -14.72 -1.48 -28.46
N THR A 77 -14.53 -2.64 -29.09
CA THR A 77 -14.09 -3.88 -28.44
C THR A 77 -12.70 -3.73 -27.81
N LEU A 78 -11.76 -3.09 -28.50
CA LEU A 78 -10.43 -2.81 -27.97
C LEU A 78 -10.51 -1.86 -26.75
N LYS A 79 -11.29 -0.79 -26.83
CA LYS A 79 -11.53 0.13 -25.71
C LYS A 79 -12.21 -0.55 -24.53
N ASN A 80 -13.17 -1.45 -24.77
CA ASN A 80 -13.81 -2.24 -23.72
C ASN A 80 -12.81 -3.17 -23.04
N LYS A 81 -11.93 -3.85 -23.81
CA LYS A 81 -10.86 -4.68 -23.24
C LYS A 81 -9.88 -3.85 -22.38
N GLN A 82 -9.48 -2.67 -22.83
CA GLN A 82 -8.62 -1.78 -22.03
C GLN A 82 -9.32 -1.30 -20.75
N VAL A 83 -10.61 -0.99 -20.79
CA VAL A 83 -11.40 -0.67 -19.58
C VAL A 83 -11.47 -1.85 -18.61
N MET A 84 -11.69 -3.08 -19.10
CA MET A 84 -11.70 -4.30 -18.29
C MET A 84 -10.34 -4.52 -17.59
N ASN A 85 -9.23 -4.45 -18.32
CA ASN A 85 -7.90 -4.63 -17.76
C ASN A 85 -7.56 -3.57 -16.68
N ILE A 86 -8.03 -2.32 -16.87
CA ILE A 86 -7.83 -1.24 -15.89
C ILE A 86 -8.64 -1.50 -14.61
N ILE A 87 -9.87 -2.03 -14.72
CA ILE A 87 -10.69 -2.42 -13.56
C ILE A 87 -10.03 -3.60 -12.82
N GLU A 88 -9.56 -4.61 -13.54
CA GLU A 88 -8.92 -5.79 -12.95
C GLU A 88 -7.64 -5.45 -12.17
N ARG A 89 -6.83 -4.49 -12.68
CA ARG A 89 -5.65 -3.97 -11.95
C ARG A 89 -6.02 -3.14 -10.72
N LEU A 90 -7.14 -2.42 -10.76
CA LEU A 90 -7.65 -1.70 -9.58
C LEU A 90 -8.13 -2.67 -8.50
N VAL A 91 -8.81 -3.74 -8.87
CA VAL A 91 -9.22 -4.82 -7.94
C VAL A 91 -8.00 -5.45 -7.28
N ASP A 92 -6.97 -5.83 -8.04
CA ASP A 92 -5.69 -6.39 -7.52
C ASP A 92 -4.99 -5.44 -6.51
N ILE A 93 -4.96 -4.12 -6.77
CA ILE A 93 -4.43 -3.12 -5.83
C ILE A 93 -5.29 -3.04 -4.56
N VAL A 94 -6.61 -3.04 -4.69
CA VAL A 94 -7.57 -2.94 -3.57
C VAL A 94 -7.57 -4.20 -2.71
N GLU A 95 -7.40 -5.38 -3.33
CA GLU A 95 -7.23 -6.66 -2.66
C GLU A 95 -5.96 -6.67 -1.79
N THR A 96 -4.83 -6.32 -2.39
CA THR A 96 -3.53 -6.23 -1.70
C THR A 96 -3.55 -5.19 -0.58
N GLY A 97 -4.21 -4.06 -0.84
CA GLY A 97 -4.40 -2.96 0.10
C GLY A 97 -5.47 -3.20 1.18
N ARG A 98 -6.02 -4.42 1.27
CA ARG A 98 -7.08 -4.86 2.21
C ARG A 98 -8.21 -3.85 2.39
N GLY A 99 -8.70 -3.30 1.26
CA GLY A 99 -9.78 -2.30 1.21
C GLY A 99 -9.54 -1.01 2.02
N GLY A 100 -8.31 -0.77 2.49
CA GLY A 100 -8.01 0.30 3.46
C GLY A 100 -8.61 0.11 4.85
N MET A 101 -9.00 -1.11 5.22
CA MET A 101 -9.65 -1.37 6.52
C MET A 101 -8.67 -1.72 7.65
N ARG A 102 -7.38 -1.95 7.33
CA ARG A 102 -6.31 -2.15 8.33
C ARG A 102 -5.02 -1.42 7.97
N THR A 103 -4.19 -1.18 8.98
CA THR A 103 -2.84 -0.61 8.84
C THR A 103 -1.97 -1.55 8.01
N LEU A 104 -1.62 -1.14 6.79
CA LEU A 104 -0.67 -1.88 5.95
C LEU A 104 0.75 -1.72 6.51
N GLN A 105 1.41 -2.84 6.81
CA GLN A 105 2.76 -2.89 7.33
C GLN A 105 3.68 -3.71 6.42
N GLY A 106 4.99 -3.61 6.63
CA GLY A 106 6.00 -4.54 6.09
C GLY A 106 5.86 -4.87 4.61
N GLU A 107 5.66 -6.14 4.31
CA GLU A 107 5.60 -6.69 2.94
C GLU A 107 4.36 -6.20 2.18
N GLN A 108 3.17 -6.24 2.79
CA GLN A 108 1.91 -5.84 2.14
C GLN A 108 1.89 -4.35 1.77
N PHE A 109 2.51 -3.48 2.58
CA PHE A 109 2.70 -2.08 2.23
C PHE A 109 3.55 -1.93 0.95
N ASN A 110 4.67 -2.65 0.88
CA ASN A 110 5.58 -2.61 -0.27
C ASN A 110 4.95 -3.21 -1.52
N GLU A 111 4.19 -4.32 -1.41
CA GLU A 111 3.48 -4.93 -2.54
C GLU A 111 2.38 -3.98 -3.06
N THR A 112 1.56 -3.41 -2.17
CA THR A 112 0.50 -2.45 -2.54
C THR A 112 1.09 -1.23 -3.26
N MET A 113 2.18 -0.65 -2.74
CA MET A 113 2.88 0.46 -3.40
C MET A 113 3.49 0.06 -4.75
N THR A 114 4.01 -1.16 -4.87
CA THR A 114 4.57 -1.69 -6.12
C THR A 114 3.49 -1.85 -7.18
N LYS A 115 2.34 -2.43 -6.83
CA LYS A 115 1.18 -2.57 -7.74
C LYS A 115 0.61 -1.22 -8.16
N LEU A 116 0.47 -0.28 -7.22
CA LEU A 116 -0.02 1.09 -7.48
C LEU A 116 0.93 1.87 -8.42
N ALA A 117 2.25 1.77 -8.19
CA ALA A 117 3.26 2.38 -9.05
C ALA A 117 3.31 1.72 -10.45
N ALA A 118 3.26 0.40 -10.52
CA ALA A 118 3.23 -0.35 -11.79
C ALA A 118 1.98 0.01 -12.61
N PHE A 119 0.81 0.10 -11.99
CA PHE A 119 -0.43 0.52 -12.65
C PHE A 119 -0.37 1.97 -13.17
N TYR A 120 0.26 2.88 -12.43
CA TYR A 120 0.47 4.25 -12.91
C TYR A 120 1.43 4.33 -14.11
N ILE A 121 2.40 3.40 -14.21
CA ILE A 121 3.24 3.22 -15.39
C ILE A 121 2.42 2.59 -16.54
N ASP A 122 1.62 1.56 -16.26
CA ASP A 122 0.74 0.91 -17.24
C ASP A 122 -0.20 1.91 -17.93
N LEU A 123 -0.69 2.93 -17.22
CA LEU A 123 -1.58 3.98 -17.75
C LEU A 123 -0.88 5.03 -18.63
N GLN A 124 0.46 5.07 -18.73
CA GLN A 124 1.19 6.03 -19.57
C GLN A 124 1.04 5.69 -21.07
N PRO A 125 1.31 6.64 -21.99
CA PRO A 125 1.18 6.40 -23.44
C PRO A 125 2.06 5.26 -23.98
N ASP A 126 3.16 4.97 -23.30
CA ASP A 126 4.13 3.90 -23.54
C ASP A 126 3.97 2.69 -22.59
N GLY A 127 2.98 2.71 -21.70
CA GLY A 127 2.62 1.61 -20.80
C GLY A 127 1.72 0.54 -21.43
N ALA A 128 1.45 -0.54 -20.67
CA ALA A 128 0.60 -1.65 -21.11
C ALA A 128 -0.83 -1.23 -21.51
N PHE A 129 -1.32 -0.11 -20.97
CA PHE A 129 -2.57 0.54 -21.32
C PHE A 129 -2.27 1.89 -21.98
N SER A 130 -1.76 1.88 -23.20
CA SER A 130 -1.38 3.08 -23.97
C SER A 130 -2.49 4.14 -24.18
N SER A 131 -3.76 3.78 -23.98
CA SER A 131 -4.90 4.73 -23.96
C SER A 131 -5.43 5.00 -22.54
N GLY A 132 -4.83 4.39 -21.53
CA GLY A 132 -5.31 4.27 -20.15
C GLY A 132 -5.53 5.62 -19.48
N LYS A 133 -4.56 6.54 -19.58
CA LYS A 133 -4.73 7.93 -19.13
C LYS A 133 -5.93 8.63 -19.76
N ILE A 134 -6.15 8.43 -21.07
CA ILE A 134 -7.30 9.01 -21.81
C ILE A 134 -8.61 8.33 -21.35
N ILE A 135 -8.60 7.02 -21.11
CA ILE A 135 -9.74 6.28 -20.55
C ILE A 135 -10.08 6.82 -19.16
N THR A 136 -9.12 6.93 -18.25
CA THR A 136 -9.35 7.38 -16.88
C THR A 136 -9.80 8.84 -16.81
N GLN A 137 -9.25 9.71 -17.65
CA GLN A 137 -9.63 11.13 -17.68
C GLN A 137 -11.02 11.39 -18.29
N ASN A 138 -11.50 10.54 -19.21
CA ASN A 138 -12.72 10.83 -19.98
C ASN A 138 -13.89 9.84 -19.78
N SER A 139 -13.67 8.69 -19.15
CA SER A 139 -14.73 7.67 -19.00
C SER A 139 -15.54 7.84 -17.70
N LYS A 140 -16.86 7.72 -17.81
CA LYS A 140 -17.81 7.68 -16.67
C LYS A 140 -17.29 6.73 -15.57
N GLY A 141 -17.43 7.11 -14.30
CA GLY A 141 -16.85 6.35 -13.18
C GLY A 141 -15.39 6.73 -12.88
N PHE A 142 -14.53 6.83 -13.89
CA PHE A 142 -13.10 7.17 -13.70
C PHE A 142 -12.83 8.68 -13.67
N CYS A 143 -13.57 9.46 -14.45
CA CYS A 143 -13.27 10.89 -14.67
C CYS A 143 -13.65 11.81 -13.50
N ARG A 144 -14.37 11.29 -12.49
CA ARG A 144 -14.76 11.97 -11.24
C ARG A 144 -14.91 10.91 -10.13
N PRO A 145 -14.57 11.23 -8.87
CA PRO A 145 -14.76 10.33 -7.75
C PRO A 145 -16.25 10.11 -7.40
N PRO A 146 -16.56 9.05 -6.64
CA PRO A 146 -17.79 8.98 -5.87
C PRO A 146 -17.84 10.07 -4.79
N LYS A 147 -18.98 10.17 -4.10
CA LYS A 147 -19.06 10.92 -2.83
C LYS A 147 -18.38 10.10 -1.72
N ASP A 148 -18.24 10.72 -0.54
CA ASP A 148 -18.00 10.01 0.73
C ASP A 148 -16.65 9.25 0.80
N MET A 149 -15.70 9.71 -0.02
CA MET A 149 -14.27 9.42 0.11
C MET A 149 -13.69 10.10 1.38
N VAL A 150 -12.48 9.74 1.80
CA VAL A 150 -11.77 10.34 2.94
C VAL A 150 -11.08 11.64 2.50
N ASN A 151 -10.39 11.65 1.36
CA ASN A 151 -9.57 12.78 0.90
C ASN A 151 -10.31 13.84 0.04
N GLN A 152 -11.63 13.98 0.21
CA GLN A 152 -12.53 14.77 -0.66
C GLN A 152 -12.06 16.21 -0.98
N THR A 153 -11.41 16.88 -0.03
CA THR A 153 -11.07 18.31 -0.13
C THR A 153 -10.01 18.63 -1.19
N LYS A 154 -9.28 17.64 -1.70
CA LYS A 154 -8.22 17.80 -2.71
C LYS A 154 -8.63 17.28 -4.11
N GLU A 155 -9.75 16.57 -4.23
CA GLU A 155 -9.93 15.58 -5.29
C GLU A 155 -11.11 15.92 -6.22
N LYS A 156 -10.86 16.89 -7.11
CA LYS A 156 -11.78 17.28 -8.21
C LYS A 156 -11.38 16.73 -9.59
N GLY A 157 -10.35 15.88 -9.64
CA GLY A 157 -9.79 15.32 -10.87
C GLY A 157 -10.31 13.93 -11.22
N SER A 158 -9.68 13.32 -12.22
CA SER A 158 -9.87 11.91 -12.56
C SER A 158 -9.07 10.98 -11.64
N LEU A 159 -9.32 9.68 -11.74
CA LEU A 159 -8.54 8.64 -11.04
C LEU A 159 -7.03 8.74 -11.28
N TYR A 160 -6.61 9.18 -12.48
CA TYR A 160 -5.19 9.40 -12.78
C TYR A 160 -4.61 10.57 -11.97
N ASP A 161 -5.37 11.66 -11.87
CA ASP A 161 -4.95 12.88 -11.16
C ASP A 161 -4.99 12.65 -9.64
N PHE A 162 -5.88 11.78 -9.17
CA PHE A 162 -5.93 11.25 -7.80
C PHE A 162 -4.67 10.46 -7.43
N MET A 163 -4.25 9.48 -8.25
CA MET A 163 -3.06 8.67 -7.93
C MET A 163 -1.74 9.46 -8.00
N THR A 164 -1.68 10.50 -8.84
CA THR A 164 -0.44 11.24 -9.12
C THR A 164 0.26 11.77 -7.86
N PRO A 165 -0.38 12.53 -6.95
CA PRO A 165 0.24 12.99 -5.70
C PRO A 165 0.86 11.91 -4.82
N TYR A 166 0.31 10.70 -4.82
CA TYR A 166 0.78 9.57 -4.00
C TYR A 166 2.00 8.85 -4.60
N LEU A 167 2.35 9.15 -5.86
CA LEU A 167 3.43 8.50 -6.61
C LEU A 167 4.50 9.47 -7.14
N THR A 168 4.24 10.78 -7.13
CA THR A 168 5.15 11.79 -7.72
C THR A 168 5.56 12.91 -6.76
N ARG A 169 5.36 12.75 -5.44
CA ARG A 169 5.82 13.71 -4.41
C ARG A 169 6.99 13.14 -3.61
N ASN A 170 7.80 14.02 -3.03
CA ASN A 170 8.78 13.63 -2.02
C ASN A 170 8.07 13.04 -0.80
N GLN A 171 8.76 12.13 -0.11
CA GLN A 171 8.17 11.25 0.91
C GLN A 171 7.79 11.99 2.21
N ASP A 172 8.33 13.20 2.43
CA ASP A 172 8.17 14.01 3.64
C ASP A 172 6.80 14.70 3.78
N SER A 173 5.80 14.26 3.00
CA SER A 173 4.43 14.74 3.08
C SER A 173 3.71 14.07 4.26
N GLU A 174 3.66 14.73 5.41
CA GLU A 174 3.00 14.33 6.68
C GLU A 174 1.55 13.81 6.57
N ASN A 175 0.91 13.99 5.41
CA ASN A 175 -0.45 13.57 5.08
C ASN A 175 -0.52 12.25 4.27
N PHE A 176 0.60 11.54 4.05
CA PHE A 176 0.61 10.29 3.29
C PHE A 176 0.15 9.10 4.15
N CYS A 177 -1.13 8.74 4.03
CA CYS A 177 -1.67 7.52 4.62
C CYS A 177 -2.12 6.56 3.50
N LEU A 178 -1.34 5.49 3.26
CA LEU A 178 -1.67 4.49 2.23
C LEU A 178 -3.04 3.83 2.48
N GLN A 179 -3.41 3.63 3.75
CA GLN A 179 -4.71 3.09 4.13
C GLN A 179 -5.88 3.98 3.65
N ASN A 180 -5.75 5.30 3.71
CA ASN A 180 -6.76 6.22 3.17
C ASN A 180 -6.82 6.09 1.63
N VAL A 181 -5.67 5.97 0.97
CA VAL A 181 -5.59 5.78 -0.49
C VAL A 181 -6.26 4.47 -0.91
N THR A 182 -6.03 3.36 -0.20
CA THR A 182 -6.64 2.07 -0.53
C THR A 182 -8.13 2.01 -0.18
N SER A 183 -8.58 2.73 0.86
CA SER A 183 -10.02 2.89 1.17
C SER A 183 -10.76 3.70 0.11
N ASP A 184 -10.17 4.80 -0.37
CA ASP A 184 -10.78 5.61 -1.42
C ASP A 184 -10.67 4.94 -2.80
N LEU A 185 -9.59 4.18 -3.08
CA LEU A 185 -9.53 3.27 -4.23
C LEU A 185 -10.60 2.18 -4.18
N HIS A 186 -10.89 1.60 -3.01
CA HIS A 186 -11.96 0.60 -2.86
C HIS A 186 -13.33 1.20 -3.24
N LYS A 187 -13.68 2.35 -2.64
CA LYS A 187 -14.92 3.09 -2.95
C LYS A 187 -15.02 3.47 -4.43
N TRP A 188 -13.93 4.00 -5.00
CA TRP A 188 -13.90 4.46 -6.39
C TRP A 188 -13.96 3.27 -7.37
N THR A 189 -13.31 2.14 -7.07
CA THR A 189 -13.33 0.94 -7.92
C THR A 189 -14.72 0.31 -7.97
N SER A 190 -15.42 0.21 -6.82
CA SER A 190 -16.83 -0.20 -6.79
C SER A 190 -17.72 0.73 -7.61
N TYR A 191 -17.55 2.06 -7.46
CA TYR A 191 -18.26 3.05 -8.27
C TYR A 191 -17.96 2.95 -9.77
N ILE A 192 -16.72 2.64 -10.15
CA ILE A 192 -16.30 2.39 -11.53
C ILE A 192 -17.01 1.14 -12.09
N ILE A 193 -17.02 0.04 -11.35
CA ILE A 193 -17.68 -1.22 -11.75
C ILE A 193 -19.17 -0.95 -12.03
N GLU A 194 -19.89 -0.29 -11.12
CA GLU A 194 -21.29 0.12 -11.34
C GLU A 194 -21.44 0.94 -12.63
N LYS A 195 -20.61 1.97 -12.85
CA LYS A 195 -20.79 2.89 -13.98
C LYS A 195 -20.32 2.30 -15.31
N GLN A 196 -19.55 1.20 -15.26
CA GLN A 196 -19.11 0.41 -16.42
C GLN A 196 -19.92 -0.89 -16.61
N GLY A 197 -21.03 -1.09 -15.89
CA GLY A 197 -21.95 -2.24 -16.04
C GLY A 197 -22.61 -2.41 -17.43
N HIS A 198 -22.32 -1.53 -18.39
CA HIS A 198 -22.67 -1.66 -19.82
C HIS A 198 -21.52 -2.24 -20.68
N ARG A 199 -20.41 -2.65 -20.04
CA ARG A 199 -19.20 -3.23 -20.65
C ARG A 199 -18.71 -4.48 -19.89
N LEU A 200 -18.98 -4.53 -18.58
CA LEU A 200 -18.89 -5.72 -17.75
C LEU A 200 -20.11 -6.63 -18.00
N SER A 201 -19.94 -7.95 -17.90
CA SER A 201 -21.07 -8.84 -17.63
C SER A 201 -21.49 -8.71 -16.16
N THR A 202 -22.75 -9.01 -15.84
CA THR A 202 -23.26 -9.01 -14.45
C THR A 202 -22.42 -9.93 -13.57
N GLU A 203 -22.06 -11.12 -14.08
CA GLU A 203 -21.20 -12.10 -13.41
C GLU A 203 -19.83 -11.52 -13.04
N LYS A 204 -19.14 -10.87 -13.99
CA LYS A 204 -17.78 -10.33 -13.76
C LYS A 204 -17.80 -9.07 -12.89
N ALA A 205 -18.88 -8.28 -12.95
CA ALA A 205 -19.10 -7.19 -12.00
C ALA A 205 -19.28 -7.72 -10.57
N SER A 206 -20.10 -8.76 -10.38
CA SER A 206 -20.29 -9.42 -9.09
C SER A 206 -19.02 -10.11 -8.57
N GLU A 207 -18.24 -10.76 -9.43
CA GLU A 207 -16.93 -11.36 -9.07
C GLU A 207 -15.99 -10.30 -8.50
N PHE A 208 -15.80 -9.17 -9.20
CA PHE A 208 -14.92 -8.10 -8.76
C PHE A 208 -15.41 -7.44 -7.45
N LEU A 209 -16.72 -7.23 -7.28
CA LEU A 209 -17.28 -6.68 -6.04
C LEU A 209 -17.13 -7.66 -4.86
N LEU A 210 -17.37 -8.95 -5.06
CA LEU A 210 -17.18 -9.98 -4.04
C LEU A 210 -15.73 -10.04 -3.57
N ARG A 211 -14.79 -10.08 -4.52
CA ARG A 211 -13.33 -10.07 -4.26
C ARG A 211 -12.89 -8.86 -3.43
N MET A 212 -13.30 -7.65 -3.82
CA MET A 212 -12.97 -6.44 -3.07
C MET A 212 -13.60 -6.44 -1.66
N ASN A 213 -14.84 -6.89 -1.51
CA ASN A 213 -15.50 -6.99 -0.20
C ASN A 213 -14.78 -8.00 0.73
N GLN A 214 -14.39 -9.17 0.20
CA GLN A 214 -13.60 -10.17 0.93
C GLN A 214 -12.21 -9.64 1.35
N ALA A 215 -11.62 -8.73 0.59
CA ALA A 215 -10.39 -8.07 0.97
C ALA A 215 -10.59 -6.86 1.91
N ALA A 216 -11.77 -6.25 1.92
CA ALA A 216 -12.13 -5.19 2.86
C ALA A 216 -12.43 -5.73 4.26
N ASP A 217 -12.98 -6.95 4.38
CA ASP A 217 -12.99 -7.70 5.64
C ASP A 217 -12.23 -9.04 5.50
N PRO A 218 -10.89 -9.00 5.49
CA PRO A 218 -10.09 -10.21 5.38
C PRO A 218 -10.00 -10.83 6.77
N GLU A 219 -10.88 -11.79 7.05
CA GLU A 219 -10.83 -12.68 8.22
C GLU A 219 -9.37 -13.12 8.45
N ILE A 220 -8.75 -12.67 9.55
CA ILE A 220 -7.37 -13.07 9.86
C ILE A 220 -7.46 -14.52 10.30
N THR A 221 -7.22 -15.43 9.35
CA THR A 221 -7.24 -16.86 9.64
C THR A 221 -6.32 -17.13 10.83
N ARG A 222 -6.72 -18.10 11.66
CA ARG A 222 -5.94 -18.58 12.81
C ARG A 222 -4.48 -18.92 12.49
N ALA A 223 -4.17 -19.17 11.21
CA ALA A 223 -2.81 -19.33 10.69
C ALA A 223 -2.05 -18.01 10.46
N GLU A 224 -2.69 -16.95 9.93
CA GLU A 224 -2.11 -15.59 9.89
C GLU A 224 -1.91 -15.05 11.32
N PHE A 225 -2.92 -15.20 12.19
CA PHE A 225 -2.86 -14.78 13.58
C PHE A 225 -1.68 -15.46 14.31
N LYS A 226 -1.49 -16.76 14.13
CA LYS A 226 -0.36 -17.50 14.72
C LYS A 226 1.02 -16.97 14.28
N GLN A 227 1.15 -16.35 13.11
CA GLN A 227 2.41 -15.73 12.63
C GLN A 227 2.61 -14.31 13.17
N ASN A 228 1.53 -13.58 13.45
CA ASN A 228 1.55 -12.28 14.11
C ASN A 228 0.30 -12.09 14.99
N PRO A 229 0.34 -12.52 16.26
CA PRO A 229 -0.81 -12.40 17.16
C PRO A 229 -1.27 -10.96 17.45
N ALA A 230 -0.43 -9.95 17.18
CA ALA A 230 -0.82 -8.54 17.30
C ALA A 230 -1.57 -7.99 16.07
N SER A 231 -1.93 -8.83 15.09
CA SER A 231 -2.60 -8.41 13.84
C SER A 231 -4.11 -8.18 13.95
N ARG A 232 -4.77 -8.78 14.95
CA ARG A 232 -6.15 -8.50 15.39
C ARG A 232 -6.29 -8.86 16.88
N PRO A 233 -7.39 -8.49 17.57
CA PRO A 233 -7.72 -9.10 18.86
C PRO A 233 -7.84 -10.63 18.76
N PRO A 234 -7.61 -11.39 19.84
CA PRO A 234 -7.90 -12.83 19.87
C PRO A 234 -9.41 -13.07 19.76
N GLU A 235 -9.80 -14.15 19.08
CA GLU A 235 -11.22 -14.57 18.97
C GLU A 235 -11.59 -15.65 20.00
N ASP A 236 -10.60 -16.38 20.53
CA ASP A 236 -10.79 -17.45 21.51
C ASP A 236 -9.64 -17.61 22.52
N GLN A 237 -9.82 -18.54 23.46
CA GLN A 237 -8.91 -18.76 24.58
C GLN A 237 -7.50 -19.22 24.15
N GLU A 238 -7.36 -20.04 23.11
CA GLU A 238 -6.04 -20.45 22.62
C GLU A 238 -5.33 -19.31 21.87
N GLU A 239 -6.08 -18.43 21.19
CA GLU A 239 -5.54 -17.24 20.57
C GLU A 239 -5.14 -16.17 21.58
N ALA A 240 -5.93 -15.96 22.63
CA ALA A 240 -5.57 -15.07 23.72
C ALA A 240 -4.26 -15.53 24.38
N ILE A 241 -4.10 -16.83 24.64
CA ILE A 241 -2.85 -17.41 25.13
C ILE A 241 -1.67 -17.16 24.16
N GLN A 242 -1.88 -17.29 22.85
CA GLN A 242 -0.85 -17.01 21.84
C GLN A 242 -0.47 -15.52 21.74
N PHE A 243 -1.43 -14.60 21.90
CA PHE A 243 -1.17 -13.16 22.00
C PHE A 243 -0.36 -12.82 23.25
N ILE A 244 -0.72 -13.40 24.40
CA ILE A 244 0.01 -13.20 25.65
C ILE A 244 1.44 -13.76 25.60
N TYR A 245 1.68 -14.87 24.90
CA TYR A 245 3.04 -15.33 24.59
C TYR A 245 3.79 -14.38 23.65
N TYR A 246 3.13 -13.85 22.61
CA TYR A 246 3.75 -12.89 21.70
C TYR A 246 4.17 -11.59 22.42
N MET A 247 3.27 -11.01 23.23
CA MET A 247 3.51 -9.74 23.92
C MET A 247 4.62 -9.83 24.98
N ALA A 248 4.87 -11.00 25.58
CA ALA A 248 5.99 -11.14 26.52
C ALA A 248 7.35 -10.81 25.87
N GLY A 249 7.49 -11.09 24.58
CA GLY A 249 8.67 -10.71 23.79
C GLY A 249 8.69 -9.26 23.31
N GLN A 250 7.62 -8.49 23.51
CA GLN A 250 7.49 -7.09 23.08
C GLN A 250 7.54 -6.10 24.26
N CYS A 251 7.26 -6.56 25.49
CA CYS A 251 7.44 -5.79 26.71
C CYS A 251 8.87 -5.91 27.26
N ASP A 252 9.39 -4.84 27.86
CA ASP A 252 10.74 -4.81 28.45
C ASP A 252 10.84 -5.63 29.75
N ASN A 253 9.73 -5.82 30.47
CA ASN A 253 9.68 -6.51 31.75
C ASN A 253 8.30 -7.14 32.06
N GLU A 254 8.25 -7.94 33.13
CA GLU A 254 7.04 -8.64 33.58
C GLU A 254 5.88 -7.70 33.97
N SER A 255 6.16 -6.56 34.61
CA SER A 255 5.10 -5.64 35.07
C SER A 255 4.36 -5.01 33.89
N ASP A 256 5.09 -4.59 32.85
CA ASP A 256 4.47 -4.03 31.65
C ASP A 256 3.64 -5.10 30.93
N TRP A 257 4.14 -6.33 30.80
CA TRP A 257 3.40 -7.44 30.20
C TRP A 257 2.14 -7.82 30.99
N VAL A 258 2.21 -7.86 32.33
CA VAL A 258 1.05 -8.09 33.21
C VAL A 258 -0.01 -7.01 32.96
N ASN A 259 0.36 -5.75 33.11
CA ASN A 259 -0.59 -4.63 33.11
C ASN A 259 -1.14 -4.29 31.71
N PHE A 260 -0.31 -4.39 30.66
CA PHE A 260 -0.67 -3.95 29.30
C PHE A 260 -1.25 -5.07 28.44
N ALA A 261 -0.81 -6.32 28.63
CA ALA A 261 -1.24 -7.45 27.80
C ALA A 261 -2.12 -8.43 28.57
N ARG A 262 -1.61 -9.05 29.65
CA ARG A 262 -2.29 -10.19 30.30
C ARG A 262 -3.60 -9.76 30.96
N ASP A 263 -3.55 -8.75 31.83
CA ASP A 263 -4.69 -8.44 32.69
C ASP A 263 -5.84 -7.77 31.90
N MET A 264 -5.52 -7.09 30.79
CA MET A 264 -6.48 -6.54 29.82
C MET A 264 -7.45 -7.59 29.25
N TYR A 265 -7.01 -8.84 29.09
CA TYR A 265 -7.80 -9.95 28.54
C TYR A 265 -8.25 -10.99 29.58
N THR A 266 -7.89 -10.80 30.84
CA THR A 266 -7.92 -11.85 31.87
C THR A 266 -9.32 -12.17 32.41
N ASP A 267 -10.29 -11.28 32.24
CA ASP A 267 -11.70 -11.53 32.60
C ASP A 267 -12.51 -12.16 31.47
N GLU A 268 -12.17 -11.89 30.21
CA GLU A 268 -12.74 -12.55 29.02
C GLU A 268 -12.17 -13.97 28.83
N TYR A 269 -10.89 -14.16 29.18
CA TYR A 269 -10.14 -15.40 28.92
C TYR A 269 -9.49 -15.95 30.21
N PRO A 270 -10.27 -16.59 31.11
CA PRO A 270 -9.84 -16.88 32.49
C PRO A 270 -8.58 -17.76 32.63
N GLN A 271 -8.21 -18.56 31.63
CA GLN A 271 -7.00 -19.38 31.71
C GLN A 271 -5.70 -18.56 31.65
N LEU A 272 -5.76 -17.28 31.22
CA LEU A 272 -4.61 -16.37 31.25
C LEU A 272 -4.05 -16.17 32.66
N LYS A 273 -4.87 -16.34 33.70
CA LYS A 273 -4.47 -16.30 35.13
C LYS A 273 -3.39 -17.34 35.47
N ASN A 274 -3.27 -18.40 34.67
CA ASN A 274 -2.26 -19.47 34.82
C ASN A 274 -0.98 -19.22 34.02
N VAL A 275 -0.92 -18.18 33.18
CA VAL A 275 0.25 -17.85 32.37
C VAL A 275 1.20 -16.95 33.17
N THR A 276 2.47 -17.35 33.27
CA THR A 276 3.55 -16.57 33.89
C THR A 276 4.44 -15.91 32.83
N TYR A 277 5.05 -14.77 33.15
CA TYR A 277 5.89 -14.04 32.19
C TYR A 277 7.07 -14.88 31.71
N ASN A 278 7.76 -15.57 32.62
CA ASN A 278 8.88 -16.45 32.28
C ASN A 278 8.46 -17.54 31.27
N ARG A 279 7.29 -18.17 31.47
CA ARG A 279 6.78 -19.18 30.54
C ARG A 279 6.37 -18.57 29.20
N ALA A 280 5.85 -17.35 29.21
CA ALA A 280 5.52 -16.61 28.00
C ALA A 280 6.79 -16.21 27.19
N ARG A 281 7.86 -15.77 27.87
CA ARG A 281 9.19 -15.53 27.27
C ARG A 281 9.78 -16.78 26.65
N GLU A 282 9.81 -17.90 27.37
CA GLU A 282 10.28 -19.20 26.84
C GLU A 282 9.58 -19.57 25.53
N ILE A 283 8.26 -19.38 25.45
CA ILE A 283 7.46 -19.71 24.27
C ILE A 283 7.67 -18.68 23.16
N TYR A 284 7.84 -17.39 23.47
CA TYR A 284 8.25 -16.37 22.51
C TYR A 284 9.60 -16.74 21.87
N ASP A 285 10.65 -16.90 22.67
CA ASP A 285 12.01 -17.16 22.21
C ASP A 285 12.11 -18.51 21.45
N LYS A 286 11.27 -19.50 21.81
CA LYS A 286 11.07 -20.72 21.03
C LYS A 286 10.38 -20.45 19.67
N ASN A 287 9.29 -19.70 19.64
CA ASN A 287 8.59 -19.38 18.40
C ASN A 287 9.42 -18.48 17.47
N ILE A 288 10.39 -17.74 18.02
CA ILE A 288 11.41 -17.00 17.27
C ILE A 288 12.42 -17.95 16.63
N SER A 289 12.98 -18.88 17.41
CA SER A 289 14.00 -19.82 16.91
C SER A 289 13.43 -20.88 15.95
N LEU A 290 12.12 -21.07 15.92
CA LEU A 290 11.40 -21.90 14.95
C LEU A 290 10.81 -21.11 13.77
N GLU A 291 11.11 -19.81 13.64
CA GLU A 291 10.61 -18.90 12.59
C GLU A 291 9.06 -18.86 12.46
N ILE A 292 8.34 -19.18 13.54
CA ILE A 292 6.87 -19.20 13.58
C ILE A 292 6.32 -17.77 13.63
N TYR A 293 6.91 -16.91 14.46
CA TYR A 293 6.56 -15.50 14.53
C TYR A 293 7.34 -14.69 13.49
N LYS A 294 6.62 -13.93 12.67
CA LYS A 294 7.21 -12.98 11.70
C LYS A 294 7.71 -11.73 12.42
N ILE A 295 8.87 -11.82 13.09
CA ILE A 295 9.54 -10.63 13.61
C ILE A 295 10.07 -9.79 12.44
N THR A 296 9.58 -8.58 12.30
CA THR A 296 10.24 -7.53 11.53
C THR A 296 11.53 -7.11 12.26
N ARG A 297 12.66 -7.79 12.01
CA ARG A 297 13.97 -7.49 12.63
C ARG A 297 14.58 -6.19 12.07
N GLU A 298 14.01 -5.05 12.48
CA GLU A 298 14.43 -3.67 12.14
C GLU A 298 15.93 -3.44 12.10
#